data_AF-A0AAV0Q4W6-F1
#
_entry.id   AF-A0AAV0Q4W6-F1
#
_cell.length_a   1.000
_cell.length_b   1.000
_cell.length_c   1.000
_cell.angle_alpha   90.00
_cell.angle_beta   90.00
_cell.angle_gamma   90.00
#
_symmetry.space_group_name_H-M   'P 1'
#
loop_
_entity.id
_entity.type
_entity.pdbx_description
1 polymer ?
#
loop_
_entity_poly.entity_id
_entity_poly.type
_entity_poly.pdbx_seq_one_letter_code
_entity_poly.pdbx_strand_id
1 'polypeptide(L)'
;MAIGRDPNYWTNPQDIYPERFLNSSIDYKGTNFEYVPFGSGRRMCPSMLFGMANVRLGLANLLFHFDWKLPVRLQHLDLTKDSGISVSSKQLLRLISIAASN
;
A
#
# COMPACT_ATOMS: atom_id res chain seq x y z
N MET A 1 11.13 -5.42 -4.20
CA MET A 1 11.26 -6.09 -2.89
C MET A 1 10.70 -7.49 -3.03
N ALA A 2 11.56 -8.51 -3.08
CA ALA A 2 11.16 -9.89 -3.36
C ALA A 2 10.44 -10.54 -2.16
N ILE A 3 10.91 -10.28 -0.93
CA ILE A 3 10.42 -10.92 0.30
C ILE A 3 8.93 -10.64 0.59
N GLY A 4 8.44 -9.43 0.31
CA GLY A 4 7.02 -9.09 0.47
C GLY A 4 6.07 -9.76 -0.54
N ARG A 5 6.62 -10.55 -1.48
CA ARG A 5 5.89 -11.32 -2.48
C ARG A 5 6.30 -12.79 -2.52
N ASP A 6 7.10 -13.22 -1.54
CA ASP A 6 7.62 -14.58 -1.48
C ASP A 6 6.56 -15.52 -0.87
N PRO A 7 6.13 -16.57 -1.59
CA PRO A 7 5.13 -17.51 -1.10
C PRO A 7 5.59 -18.33 0.11
N ASN A 8 6.89 -18.39 0.41
CA ASN A 8 7.39 -19.07 1.60
C ASN A 8 7.07 -18.32 2.91
N TYR A 9 6.85 -16.99 2.83
CA TYR A 9 6.54 -16.14 3.97
C TYR A 9 5.09 -15.66 3.98
N TRP A 10 4.45 -15.59 2.82
CA TRP A 10 3.12 -15.02 2.68
C TRP A 10 2.18 -15.94 1.91
N THR A 11 1.10 -16.38 2.56
CA THR A 11 -0.04 -17.01 1.87
C THR A 11 -0.63 -16.04 0.87
N ASN A 12 -0.91 -16.45 -0.38
CA ASN A 12 -1.47 -15.57 -1.44
C ASN A 12 -0.70 -14.23 -1.60
N PRO A 13 0.61 -14.27 -1.91
CA PRO A 13 1.49 -13.09 -1.88
C PRO A 13 1.21 -12.04 -2.98
N GLN A 14 0.43 -12.40 -4.00
CA GLN A 14 0.07 -11.50 -5.09
C GLN A 14 -1.30 -10.83 -4.89
N ASP A 15 -2.08 -11.30 -3.91
CA ASP A 15 -3.43 -10.79 -3.65
C ASP A 15 -3.38 -9.57 -2.74
N ILE A 16 -4.27 -8.60 -3.00
CA ILE A 16 -4.53 -7.51 -2.06
C ILE A 16 -5.35 -8.10 -0.92
N TYR A 17 -4.67 -8.52 0.15
CA TYR A 17 -5.28 -9.15 1.32
C TYR A 17 -4.88 -8.42 2.61
N PRO A 18 -5.51 -7.27 2.94
CA PRO A 18 -5.20 -6.48 4.13
C PRO A 18 -5.48 -7.23 5.44
N GLU A 19 -6.48 -8.11 5.45
CA GLU A 19 -6.94 -8.82 6.63
C GLU A 19 -5.88 -9.76 7.21
N ARG A 20 -4.84 -10.12 6.45
CA ARG A 20 -3.70 -10.90 6.97
C ARG A 20 -2.98 -10.23 8.15
N PHE A 21 -3.12 -8.92 8.28
CA PHE A 21 -2.52 -8.15 9.36
C PHE A 21 -3.49 -7.95 10.54
N LEU A 22 -4.77 -8.27 10.39
CA LEU A 22 -5.73 -8.22 11.50
C LEU A 22 -5.39 -9.32 12.51
N ASN A 23 -5.30 -8.94 13.78
CA ASN A 23 -4.92 -9.83 14.89
C ASN A 23 -3.56 -10.54 14.68
N SER A 24 -2.69 -9.99 13.82
CA SER A 24 -1.33 -10.47 13.61
C SER A 24 -0.35 -9.70 14.49
N SER A 25 0.71 -10.37 14.95
CA SER A 25 1.83 -9.73 15.64
C SER A 25 2.85 -9.13 14.68
N ILE A 26 2.71 -9.34 13.37
CA ILE A 26 3.63 -8.82 12.36
C ILE A 26 3.46 -7.29 12.25
N ASP A 27 4.57 -6.55 12.36
CA ASP A 27 4.58 -5.12 12.11
C ASP A 27 5.74 -4.67 11.19
N TYR A 28 5.73 -3.40 10.81
CA TYR A 28 6.72 -2.80 9.91
C TYR A 28 7.91 -2.14 10.64
N LYS A 29 8.08 -2.36 11.95
CA LYS A 29 9.10 -1.69 12.79
C LYS A 29 10.46 -2.39 12.77
N GLY A 30 10.71 -3.23 11.76
CA GLY A 30 12.02 -3.82 11.50
C GLY A 30 12.37 -5.07 12.31
N THR A 31 11.46 -5.59 13.14
CA THR A 31 11.64 -6.87 13.86
C THR A 31 11.09 -8.08 13.11
N ASN A 32 10.17 -7.85 12.17
CA ASN A 32 9.62 -8.86 11.27
C ASN A 32 10.29 -8.75 9.91
N PHE A 33 11.27 -9.61 9.63
CA PHE A 33 12.11 -9.50 8.44
C PHE A 33 11.36 -9.79 7.14
N GLU A 34 10.27 -10.55 7.22
CA GLU A 34 9.31 -10.76 6.15
C GLU A 34 8.61 -9.45 5.72
N TYR A 35 8.59 -8.42 6.57
CA TYR A 35 7.90 -7.14 6.36
C TYR A 35 8.71 -5.90 6.80
N VAL A 36 9.69 -5.50 5.99
CA VAL A 36 10.60 -4.37 6.30
C VAL A 36 10.54 -3.20 5.31
N PRO A 37 9.37 -2.59 5.04
CA PRO A 37 9.25 -1.50 4.06
C PRO A 37 10.08 -0.24 4.41
N PHE A 38 10.45 -0.08 5.68
CA PHE A 38 11.28 1.03 6.18
C PHE A 38 12.71 0.60 6.58
N GLY A 39 13.12 -0.62 6.23
CA GLY A 39 14.38 -1.21 6.67
C GLY A 39 14.36 -1.63 8.15
N SER A 40 15.55 -1.87 8.70
CA SER A 40 15.73 -2.29 10.10
C SER A 40 17.07 -1.78 10.67
N GLY A 41 17.21 -1.84 12.00
CA GLY A 41 18.43 -1.49 12.72
C GLY A 41 18.84 -0.02 12.60
N ARG A 42 20.14 0.25 12.69
CA ARG A 42 20.71 1.62 12.74
C ARG A 42 20.44 2.50 11.52
N ARG A 43 20.01 1.90 10.40
CA ARG A 43 19.73 2.60 9.14
C ARG A 43 18.25 2.52 8.75
N MET A 44 17.38 2.15 9.69
CA MET A 44 15.94 2.24 9.50
C MET A 44 15.52 3.67 9.14
N CYS A 45 14.51 3.80 8.27
CA CYS A 45 14.00 5.10 7.86
C CYS A 45 13.59 5.94 9.08
N PRO A 46 14.26 7.08 9.35
CA PRO A 46 13.96 7.89 10.52
C PRO A 46 12.57 8.53 10.45
N SER A 47 12.03 8.70 9.24
CA SER A 47 10.71 9.30 8.99
C SER A 47 9.56 8.29 8.93
N MET A 48 9.76 7.04 9.39
CA MET A 48 8.74 5.97 9.35
C MET A 48 7.41 6.41 9.97
N LEU A 49 7.43 6.94 11.20
CA LEU A 49 6.22 7.34 11.91
C LEU A 49 5.50 8.49 11.20
N PHE A 50 6.26 9.46 10.69
CA PHE A 50 5.71 10.58 9.93
C PHE A 50 5.08 10.12 8.61
N GLY A 51 5.75 9.26 7.85
CA GLY A 51 5.22 8.69 6.62
C GLY A 51 3.92 7.93 6.87
N MET A 52 3.88 7.09 7.91
CA MET A 52 2.68 6.34 8.27
C MET A 52 1.53 7.23 8.73
N ALA A 53 1.80 8.31 9.46
CA ALA A 53 0.77 9.28 9.84
C ALA A 53 0.13 9.92 8.60
N ASN A 54 0.94 10.37 7.64
CA ASN A 54 0.44 10.96 6.39
C ASN A 54 -0.35 9.96 5.55
N VAL A 55 0.15 8.73 5.40
CA VAL A 55 -0.54 7.68 4.64
C VAL A 55 -1.88 7.35 5.29
N ARG A 56 -1.93 7.14 6.61
CA ARG A 56 -3.17 6.83 7.33
C ARG A 56 -4.19 7.96 7.25
N LEU A 57 -3.78 9.19 7.54
CA LEU A 57 -4.69 10.34 7.51
C LEU A 57 -5.19 10.62 6.09
N GLY A 58 -4.29 10.59 5.11
CA GLY A 58 -4.65 10.78 3.71
C GLY A 58 -5.65 9.73 3.21
N LEU A 59 -5.38 8.44 3.46
CA LEU A 59 -6.29 7.36 3.10
C LEU A 59 -7.62 7.46 3.84
N ALA A 60 -7.61 7.73 5.14
CA ALA A 60 -8.84 7.87 5.92
C ALA A 60 -9.72 9.00 5.36
N ASN A 61 -9.15 10.17 5.07
CA ASN A 61 -9.90 11.28 4.49
C ASN A 61 -10.47 10.94 3.10
N LEU A 62 -9.68 10.29 2.25
CA LEU A 62 -10.10 9.91 0.89
C LEU A 62 -11.23 8.88 0.92
N LEU A 63 -11.17 7.89 1.81
CA LEU A 63 -12.16 6.83 1.93
C LEU A 63 -13.39 7.25 2.72
N PHE A 64 -13.25 8.18 3.67
CA PHE A 64 -14.36 8.68 4.46
C PHE A 64 -15.25 9.65 3.68
N HIS A 65 -14.66 10.50 2.83
CA HIS A 65 -15.43 11.51 2.10
C HIS A 65 -15.85 11.09 0.69
N PHE A 66 -15.17 10.10 0.10
CA PHE A 66 -15.39 9.74 -1.30
C PHE A 66 -15.48 8.24 -1.56
N ASP A 67 -16.48 7.87 -2.35
CA ASP A 67 -16.50 6.65 -3.14
C ASP A 67 -15.74 6.87 -4.46
N TRP A 68 -15.11 5.81 -4.98
CA TRP A 68 -14.24 5.90 -6.15
C TRP A 68 -14.76 5.04 -7.30
N LYS A 69 -14.84 5.62 -8.51
CA LYS A 69 -15.19 4.92 -9.74
C LYS A 69 -14.14 5.12 -10.82
N LEU A 70 -14.00 4.13 -11.70
CA LEU A 70 -13.24 4.28 -12.93
C LEU A 70 -14.00 5.19 -13.91
N PRO A 71 -13.30 6.04 -14.69
CA PRO A 71 -13.90 6.71 -15.83
C PRO A 71 -14.58 5.73 -16.77
N VAL A 72 -15.70 6.09 -17.39
CA VAL A 72 -16.52 5.21 -18.25
C VAL A 72 -15.72 4.51 -19.35
N ARG A 73 -14.63 5.13 -19.83
CA ARG A 73 -13.76 4.59 -20.88
C ARG A 73 -12.73 3.57 -20.39
N LEU A 74 -12.60 3.37 -19.07
CA LEU A 74 -11.66 2.46 -18.45
C LEU A 74 -12.42 1.32 -17.78
N GLN A 75 -12.29 0.11 -18.33
CA GLN A 75 -12.85 -1.10 -17.73
C GLN A 75 -11.90 -1.74 -16.70
N HIS A 76 -10.60 -1.51 -16.87
CA HIS A 76 -9.56 -2.00 -15.98
C HIS A 76 -8.49 -0.94 -15.74
N LEU A 77 -7.80 -1.05 -14.61
CA LEU A 77 -6.72 -0.16 -14.21
C LEU A 77 -5.39 -0.80 -14.56
N ASP A 78 -4.64 -0.21 -15.49
CA ASP A 78 -3.27 -0.65 -15.75
C ASP A 78 -2.36 -0.24 -14.56
N LEU A 79 -2.00 -1.23 -13.75
CA LEU A 79 -1.10 -1.09 -12.60
C LEU A 79 0.33 -1.56 -12.93
N THR A 80 0.69 -1.61 -14.22
CA THR A 80 2.05 -1.93 -14.63
C THR A 80 3.02 -0.97 -13.95
N LYS A 81 3.99 -1.56 -13.25
CA LYS A 81 4.93 -0.81 -12.41
C LYS A 81 6.02 -0.17 -13.25
N ASP A 82 6.36 1.07 -12.92
CA ASP A 82 7.56 1.72 -13.40
C ASP A 82 8.75 1.40 -12.49
N SER A 83 9.94 1.38 -13.07
CA SER A 83 11.18 1.12 -12.36
C SER A 83 11.99 2.41 -12.22
N GLY A 84 12.42 2.71 -11.00
CA GLY A 84 13.24 3.88 -10.71
C GLY A 84 13.67 3.90 -9.24
N ILE A 85 13.93 5.09 -8.70
CA ILE A 85 14.25 5.30 -7.27
C ILE A 85 13.12 4.78 -6.38
N SER A 86 11.89 4.90 -6.84
CA SER A 86 10.70 4.31 -6.22
C SER A 86 9.89 3.57 -7.27
N VAL A 87 9.06 2.63 -6.83
CA VAL A 87 8.15 1.88 -7.70
C VAL A 87 6.79 2.56 -7.67
N SER A 88 6.34 3.05 -8.82
CA SER A 88 5.02 3.67 -9.02
C SER A 88 4.29 3.00 -10.19
N SER A 89 3.04 3.37 -10.44
CA SER A 89 2.36 2.98 -11.67
C SER A 89 2.98 3.74 -12.87
N LYS A 90 3.19 3.05 -14.00
CA LYS A 90 3.62 3.69 -15.26
C LYS A 90 2.60 4.70 -15.77
N GLN A 91 1.32 4.43 -15.53
CA GLN A 91 0.23 5.31 -15.93
C GLN A 91 -0.33 6.06 -14.72
N LEU A 92 -0.68 7.33 -14.91
CA LEU A 92 -1.36 8.12 -13.90
C LEU A 92 -2.73 7.49 -13.60
N LEU A 93 -2.97 7.18 -12.32
CA LEU A 93 -4.26 6.69 -11.85
C LEU A 93 -5.29 7.82 -11.89
N ARG A 94 -6.31 7.67 -12.73
CA ARG A 94 -7.43 8.62 -12.87
C ARG A 94 -8.70 7.96 -12.39
N LEU A 95 -9.22 8.45 -11.26
CA LEU A 95 -10.47 8.00 -10.66
C LEU A 95 -11.43 9.18 -10.57
N ILE A 96 -12.73 8.87 -10.58
CA ILE A 96 -13.80 9.83 -10.32
C ILE A 96 -14.19 9.66 -8.85
N SER A 97 -14.11 10.74 -8.08
CA SER A 97 -14.63 10.79 -6.72
C SER A 97 -16.12 11.11 -6.73
N ILE A 98 -16.87 10.44 -5.86
CA ILE A 98 -18.30 10.64 -5.62
C ILE A 98 -18.44 10.83 -4.12
N ALA A 99 -19.27 11.78 -3.67
CA ALA A 99 -19.50 11.96 -2.24
C ALA A 99 -19.95 10.63 -1.62
N ALA A 100 -19.23 10.18 -0.59
CA ALA A 100 -19.58 8.97 0.12
C ALA A 100 -20.97 9.12 0.76
N SER A 101 -21.72 8.02 0.81
CA SER A 101 -23.11 7.96 1.32
C SER A 101 -23.18 7.43 2.76
N ASN A 102 -22.05 7.46 3.47
CA ASN A 102 -21.85 6.96 4.83
C ASN A 102 -22.49 7.84 5.91
#